data_AF-A0A3D5BUZ6-F1
#
_entry.id   AF-A0A3D5BUZ6-F1
#
_cell.length_a   1.000
_cell.length_b   1.000
_cell.length_c   1.000
_cell.angle_alpha   90.00
_cell.angle_beta   90.00
_cell.angle_gamma   90.00
#
_symmetry.space_group_name_H-M   'P 1'
#
loop_
_entity.id
_entity.type
_entity.pdbx_description
1 polymer ?
#
loop_
_entity_poly.entity_id
_entity_poly.type
_entity_poly.pdbx_seq_one_letter_code
_entity_poly.pdbx_strand_id
1 'polypeptide(L)'
;MEKYICHDCGKAIGKNEEYMPYKVGKDLYVKCRACHEIDPVLKNFQKAEVYSRVVGYIRPVAQWNKGKQAEFGDRKEYLVEQACCC
;
A
#
# COMPACT_ATOMS: atom_id res chain seq x y z
N MET A 1 4.15 11.92 -25.24
CA MET A 1 5.31 12.57 -24.58
C MET A 1 5.16 12.32 -23.10
N GLU A 2 5.95 11.40 -22.55
CA GLU A 2 5.91 11.07 -21.12
C GLU A 2 6.50 12.23 -20.34
N LYS A 3 5.66 12.89 -19.52
CA LYS A 3 6.10 13.97 -18.62
C LYS A 3 6.33 13.32 -17.25
N TYR A 4 7.59 13.20 -16.85
CA TYR A 4 7.94 12.74 -15.51
C TYR A 4 7.66 13.87 -14.51
N ILE A 5 7.10 13.53 -13.35
CA ILE A 5 6.75 14.49 -12.30
C ILE A 5 7.59 14.17 -11.06
N CYS A 6 8.19 15.19 -10.46
CA CYS A 6 8.94 15.06 -9.22
C CYS A 6 8.03 14.67 -8.03
N HIS A 7 8.43 13.68 -7.24
CA HIS A 7 7.76 13.10 -6.08
C HIS A 7 7.76 14.05 -4.89
N ASP A 8 8.79 14.88 -4.77
CA ASP A 8 8.94 15.80 -3.64
C ASP A 8 8.30 17.17 -3.90
N CYS A 9 8.50 17.76 -5.09
CA CYS A 9 7.99 19.11 -5.40
C CYS A 9 6.90 19.17 -6.47
N GLY A 10 6.55 18.06 -7.13
CA GLY A 10 5.47 18.02 -8.12
C GLY A 10 5.78 18.72 -9.44
N LYS A 11 7.00 19.21 -9.66
CA LYS A 11 7.39 19.83 -10.92
C LYS A 11 7.44 18.79 -12.04
N ALA A 12 6.81 19.10 -13.17
CA ALA A 12 6.95 18.34 -14.39
C ALA A 12 8.33 18.61 -14.99
N ILE A 13 9.03 17.55 -15.36
CA ILE A 13 10.42 17.60 -15.80
C ILE A 13 10.43 17.68 -17.32
N GLY A 14 11.12 18.70 -17.84
CA GLY A 14 11.27 18.91 -19.28
C GLY A 14 12.12 17.84 -19.96
N LYS A 15 12.01 17.72 -21.29
CA LYS A 15 12.72 16.71 -22.11
C LYS A 15 14.26 16.72 -21.96
N ASN A 16 14.84 17.85 -21.58
CA ASN A 16 16.29 18.04 -21.40
C ASN A 16 16.67 18.37 -19.95
N GLU A 17 15.74 18.24 -19.00
CA GLU A 17 16.01 18.50 -17.60
C GLU A 17 16.40 17.20 -16.87
N GLU A 18 17.44 17.30 -16.05
CA GLU A 18 17.97 16.17 -15.30
C GLU A 18 17.01 15.78 -14.16
N TYR A 19 16.75 14.47 -14.03
CA TYR A 19 15.89 13.90 -13.00
C TYR A 19 16.39 12.56 -12.46
N MET A 20 15.93 12.23 -11.26
CA MET A 20 16.34 11.05 -10.51
C MET A 20 15.15 10.10 -10.28
N PRO A 21 15.08 8.92 -10.90
CA PRO A 21 13.96 7.98 -10.74
C PRO A 21 14.09 7.07 -9.50
N TYR A 22 12.96 6.71 -8.89
CA TYR A 22 12.79 5.77 -7.78
C TYR A 22 11.64 4.80 -8.07
N LYS A 23 11.86 3.50 -8.06
CA LYS A 23 10.81 2.51 -8.40
C LYS A 23 10.31 1.78 -7.15
N VAL A 24 9.00 1.68 -6.95
CA VAL A 24 8.41 0.89 -5.84
C VAL A 24 7.26 0.01 -6.33
N GLY A 25 7.43 -1.31 -6.23
CA GLY A 25 6.47 -2.26 -6.79
C GLY A 25 6.36 -2.12 -8.31
N LYS A 26 5.16 -1.81 -8.80
CA LYS A 26 4.91 -1.52 -10.22
C LYS A 26 5.07 -0.04 -10.57
N ASP A 27 5.28 0.82 -9.57
CA ASP A 27 5.19 2.26 -9.71
C ASP A 27 6.58 2.89 -9.88
N LEU A 28 6.65 3.97 -10.67
CA LEU A 28 7.85 4.77 -10.89
C LEU A 28 7.63 6.18 -10.34
N TYR A 29 8.34 6.48 -9.28
CA TYR A 29 8.49 7.81 -8.71
C TYR A 29 9.73 8.47 -9.33
N VAL A 30 9.77 9.79 -9.39
CA VAL A 30 10.90 10.53 -9.92
C VAL A 30 11.13 11.72 -9.01
N LYS A 31 12.34 12.22 -8.80
CA LYS A 31 12.61 13.52 -8.18
C LYS A 31 13.38 14.41 -9.15
N CYS A 32 13.16 15.71 -9.10
CA CYS A 32 14.00 16.66 -9.83
C CYS A 32 15.35 16.83 -9.12
N ARG A 33 16.35 17.32 -9.84
CA ARG A 33 17.69 17.56 -9.31
C ARG A 33 17.70 18.38 -8.02
N ALA A 34 17.00 19.52 -7.99
CA ALA A 34 16.97 20.40 -6.82
C ALA A 34 16.39 19.73 -5.57
N CYS A 35 15.32 18.94 -5.70
CA CYS A 35 14.74 18.23 -4.55
C CYS A 35 15.63 17.07 -4.09
N HIS A 36 16.26 16.38 -5.04
CA HIS A 36 17.21 15.31 -4.73
C HIS A 36 18.47 15.84 -4.01
N GLU A 37 18.96 17.02 -4.40
CA GLU A 37 20.09 17.69 -3.75
C GLU A 37 19.74 18.17 -2.32
N ILE A 38 18.46 18.49 -2.05
CA ILE A 38 17.98 18.86 -0.71
C ILE A 38 17.75 17.61 0.17
N ASP A 39 17.05 16.60 -0.33
CA ASP A 39 16.85 15.32 0.35
C ASP A 39 16.81 14.15 -0.65
N PRO A 40 17.90 13.35 -0.72
CA PRO A 40 17.97 12.25 -1.67
C PRO A 40 17.10 11.05 -1.26
N VAL A 41 16.53 11.02 -0.05
CA VAL A 41 15.74 9.87 0.43
C VAL A 41 14.32 9.91 -0.13
N LEU A 42 13.86 8.82 -0.76
CA LEU A 42 12.44 8.63 -1.05
C LEU A 42 11.71 8.38 0.26
N LYS A 43 11.41 9.46 0.97
CA LYS A 43 10.55 9.39 2.14
C LYS A 43 9.17 8.95 1.69
N ASN A 44 8.57 8.14 2.57
CA ASN A 44 7.18 7.72 2.51
C ASN A 44 6.80 6.79 1.34
N PHE A 45 7.57 5.76 0.99
CA PHE A 45 6.91 4.65 0.29
C PHE A 45 7.53 3.25 0.43
N GLN A 46 6.91 2.45 1.30
CA GLN A 46 6.94 1.00 1.23
C GLN A 46 5.52 0.48 1.45
N LYS A 47 5.15 -0.56 0.69
CA LYS A 47 3.89 -1.23 0.93
C LYS A 47 4.04 -2.15 2.13
N ALA A 48 3.35 -1.83 3.22
CA ALA A 48 3.35 -2.63 4.43
C ALA A 48 2.67 -4.00 4.19
N GLU A 49 3.27 -5.05 4.76
CA GLU A 49 2.68 -6.39 4.79
C GLU A 49 1.75 -6.54 6.00
N VAL A 50 0.52 -7.01 5.77
CA VAL A 50 -0.50 -7.11 6.81
C VAL A 50 -0.70 -8.56 7.20
N TYR A 51 -0.55 -8.84 8.49
CA TYR A 51 -0.75 -10.16 9.07
C TYR A 51 -1.87 -10.16 10.09
N SER A 52 -2.57 -11.30 10.23
CA SER A 52 -3.59 -11.55 11.24
C SER A 52 -3.36 -12.89 11.92
N ARG A 53 -3.66 -12.98 13.22
CA ARG A 53 -3.56 -14.23 13.97
C ARG A 53 -4.83 -15.05 13.78
N VAL A 54 -4.74 -16.22 13.15
CA VAL A 54 -5.86 -17.13 12.89
C VAL A 54 -5.53 -18.49 13.49
N VAL A 55 -6.38 -19.02 14.37
CA VAL A 55 -6.18 -20.31 15.08
C VAL A 55 -4.80 -20.45 15.75
N GLY A 56 -4.29 -19.36 16.33
CA GLY A 56 -3.08 -19.38 17.15
C GLY A 56 -1.77 -19.03 16.42
N TYR A 57 -1.78 -18.79 15.10
CA TYR A 57 -0.58 -18.39 14.36
C TYR A 57 -0.84 -17.23 13.40
N ILE A 58 0.23 -16.54 13.01
CA ILE A 58 0.20 -15.33 12.18
C ILE A 58 0.10 -15.73 10.70
N ARG A 59 -0.84 -15.15 9.96
CA ARG A 59 -1.14 -15.40 8.54
C ARG A 59 -1.21 -14.08 7.76
N PRO A 60 -0.56 -13.97 6.59
CA PRO A 60 -0.72 -12.81 5.73
C PRO A 60 -2.17 -12.67 5.25
N VAL A 61 -2.75 -11.50 5.44
CA VAL A 61 -4.13 -11.21 4.99
C VAL A 61 -4.23 -11.24 3.46
N ALA A 62 -3.13 -10.89 2.76
CA ALA A 62 -3.03 -11.00 1.31
C ALA A 62 -3.24 -12.43 0.76
N GLN A 63 -3.22 -13.45 1.63
CA GLN A 63 -3.45 -14.86 1.27
C GLN A 63 -4.90 -15.32 1.48
N TRP A 64 -5.86 -14.40 1.71
CA TRP A 64 -7.27 -14.75 1.76
C TRP A 64 -7.78 -15.14 0.37
N ASN A 65 -7.69 -16.43 0.05
CA ASN A 65 -8.03 -16.96 -1.26
C ASN A 65 -9.56 -17.01 -1.51
N LYS A 66 -9.94 -17.22 -2.77
CA LYS A 66 -11.35 -17.28 -3.21
C LYS A 66 -12.19 -18.30 -2.42
N GLY A 67 -11.63 -19.47 -2.10
CA GLY A 67 -12.34 -20.52 -1.36
C GLY A 67 -12.64 -20.10 0.08
N LYS A 68 -11.69 -19.46 0.78
CA LYS A 68 -11.92 -18.94 2.13
C LYS A 68 -12.85 -17.74 2.15
N GLN A 69 -12.93 -16.97 1.06
CA GLN A 69 -13.94 -15.91 0.92
C GLN A 69 -15.34 -16.52 0.77
N ALA A 70 -15.49 -17.57 -0.04
CA ALA A 70 -16.74 -18.30 -0.21
C ALA A 70 -17.18 -18.99 1.10
N GLU A 71 -16.30 -19.76 1.75
CA GLU A 71 -16.57 -20.45 3.01
C GLU A 71 -17.03 -19.48 4.13
N PHE A 72 -16.46 -18.26 4.16
CA PHE A 72 -16.88 -17.25 5.11
C PHE A 72 -18.31 -16.75 4.84
N GLY A 73 -18.69 -16.61 3.57
CA GLY A 73 -20.04 -16.18 3.16
C GLY A 73 -21.14 -17.20 3.48
N ASP A 74 -20.79 -18.49 3.56
CA ASP A 74 -21.75 -19.56 3.88
C ASP A 74 -22.09 -19.65 5.39
N ARG A 75 -21.43 -18.86 6.25
CA ARG A 75 -21.61 -18.92 7.72
C ARG A 75 -22.94 -18.28 8.15
N LYS A 76 -23.62 -18.90 9.13
CA LYS A 76 -24.84 -18.38 9.76
C LYS A 76 -24.57 -17.98 11.21
N GLU A 77 -25.04 -16.81 11.61
CA GLU A 77 -24.92 -16.31 12.96
C GLU A 77 -26.15 -16.71 13.80
N TYR A 78 -25.93 -16.95 15.10
CA TYR A 78 -27.03 -17.16 16.05
C TYR A 78 -27.48 -15.81 16.60
N LEU A 79 -28.79 -15.57 16.61
CA LEU A 79 -29.37 -14.45 17.34
C LEU A 79 -29.34 -14.79 18.83
N VAL A 80 -28.60 -14.01 19.61
CA VAL A 80 -28.67 -14.09 21.07
C VAL A 80 -29.82 -13.17 21.49
N GLU A 81 -30.91 -13.72 22.03
CA GLU A 81 -31.93 -12.89 22.70
C GLU A 81 -31.23 -12.12 23.84
N GLN A 82 -31.46 -10.81 23.91
CA GLN A 82 -30.75 -9.90 24.81
C GLN A 82 -30.57 -10.49 26.21
N ALA A 83 -29.33 -10.72 26.62
CA ALA A 83 -29.02 -10.92 28.01
C ALA A 83 -29.36 -9.61 28.74
N CYS A 84 -30.42 -9.64 29.56
CA CYS A 84 -30.72 -8.58 30.51
C CYS A 84 -29.46 -8.36 31.36
N CYS A 85 -28.79 -7.21 31.18
CA CYS A 85 -27.73 -6.77 32.09
C CYS A 85 -28.35 -6.55 33.47
N CYS A 86 -28.03 -7.44 34.41
CA CYS A 86 -28.16 -7.22 35.84
C CYS A 86 -26.82 -6.73 36.38
#